data_AF-A0A936RN57-F1
#
_entry.id   AF-A0A936RN57-F1
#
_cell.length_a   1.000
_cell.length_b   1.000
_cell.length_c   1.000
_cell.angle_alpha   90.00
_cell.angle_beta   90.00
_cell.angle_gamma   90.00
#
_symmetry.space_group_name_H-M   'P 1'
#
loop_
_entity.id
_entity.type
_entity.pdbx_description
1 polymer ?
#
loop_
_entity_poly.entity_id
_entity_poly.type
_entity_poly.pdbx_seq_one_letter_code
_entity_poly.pdbx_strand_id
1 'polypeptide(L)'
;MPTRLQGLSTAGLKKRKTAFTDSSAAVNAIQRYGHEWRLGANEATEIEFFKPVTINGKVIAPGRYIMYCIPYPDTWKIILNTNLYSWGLHIDKTKDLVEMDVPVIKNDIEIEYFTMLFQNSTYGCDLVMAWGDTKVVLPVNFQ
;
A
#
# COMPACT_ATOMS: atom_id res chain seq x y z
N MET A 1 6.54 -11.99 13.42
CA MET A 1 5.76 -12.26 12.19
C MET A 1 6.74 -12.58 11.06
N PRO A 2 6.43 -13.54 10.16
CA PRO A 2 7.29 -13.92 9.03
C PRO A 2 7.20 -12.94 7.84
N THR A 3 6.95 -11.65 8.13
CA THR A 3 6.85 -10.57 7.16
C THR A 3 7.60 -9.34 7.64
N ARG A 4 8.17 -8.59 6.71
CA ARG A 4 8.83 -7.30 6.99
C ARG A 4 8.42 -6.26 5.95
N LEU A 5 8.22 -5.03 6.39
CA LEU A 5 8.10 -3.86 5.53
C LEU A 5 9.35 -3.00 5.64
N GLN A 6 9.81 -2.45 4.51
CA GLN A 6 10.90 -1.49 4.45
C GLN A 6 10.53 -0.35 3.49
N GLY A 7 10.70 0.89 3.95
CA GLY A 7 10.39 2.12 3.21
C GLY A 7 10.18 3.29 4.16
N LEU A 8 10.65 4.49 3.81
CA LEU A 8 10.47 5.71 4.60
C LEU A 8 9.01 6.18 4.54
N SER A 9 8.16 5.74 5.48
CA SER A 9 6.76 6.18 5.59
C SER A 9 6.65 7.45 6.44
N THR A 10 6.89 8.62 5.86
CA THR A 10 6.48 9.89 6.47
C THR A 10 5.73 10.77 5.46
N ALA A 11 4.55 10.30 5.03
CA ALA A 11 3.57 11.17 4.39
C ALA A 11 2.63 11.72 5.48
N GLY A 12 2.91 12.94 5.96
CA GLY A 12 2.09 13.62 6.98
C GLY A 12 1.14 14.64 6.37
N LEU A 13 -0.10 14.67 6.87
CA LEU A 13 -1.06 15.74 6.60
C LEU A 13 -0.68 16.97 7.43
N LYS A 14 -0.45 18.10 6.76
CA LYS A 14 -0.37 19.42 7.42
C LYS A 14 -1.78 20.02 7.49
N LYS A 15 -2.09 20.84 8.51
CA LYS A 15 -3.38 21.54 8.64
C LYS A 15 -3.85 22.09 7.28
N ARG A 16 -5.07 21.70 6.85
CA ARG A 16 -5.73 22.05 5.56
C ARG A 16 -5.25 21.31 4.30
N LYS A 17 -4.54 20.18 4.42
CA LYS A 17 -4.26 19.27 3.29
C LYS A 17 -5.17 18.04 3.33
N THR A 18 -5.55 17.56 2.16
CA THR A 18 -6.35 16.34 1.98
C THR A 18 -5.43 15.23 1.47
N ALA A 19 -5.65 13.99 1.93
CA ALA A 19 -4.82 12.85 1.52
C ALA A 19 -4.88 12.61 0.00
N PHE A 20 -6.09 12.61 -0.55
CA PHE A 20 -6.38 12.31 -1.96
C PHE A 20 -7.20 13.40 -2.66
N THR A 21 -7.12 13.46 -3.99
CA THR A 21 -7.92 14.37 -4.82
C THR A 21 -8.17 13.79 -6.21
N ASP A 22 -9.28 14.22 -6.82
CA ASP A 22 -9.64 13.94 -8.22
C ASP A 22 -9.00 14.94 -9.21
N SER A 23 -8.50 16.10 -8.76
CA SER A 23 -8.07 17.20 -9.64
C SER A 23 -6.54 17.36 -9.70
N SER A 24 -6.00 17.47 -10.92
CA SER A 24 -4.59 17.82 -11.15
C SER A 24 -4.23 19.25 -10.70
N ALA A 25 -5.23 20.08 -10.40
CA ALA A 25 -5.06 21.47 -9.98
C ALA A 25 -5.13 21.67 -8.45
N ALA A 26 -5.31 20.59 -7.66
CA ALA A 26 -5.38 20.70 -6.22
C ALA A 26 -3.99 20.94 -5.61
N VAL A 27 -3.71 22.20 -5.30
CA VAL A 27 -2.44 22.69 -4.71
C VAL A 27 -2.16 22.09 -3.30
N ASN A 28 -3.13 21.41 -2.69
CA ASN A 28 -3.09 20.94 -1.30
C ASN A 28 -3.25 19.41 -1.12
N ALA A 29 -3.32 18.63 -2.19
CA ALA A 29 -3.39 17.17 -2.09
C ALA A 29 -2.00 16.54 -2.15
N ILE A 30 -1.79 15.47 -1.39
CA ILE A 30 -0.48 14.79 -1.32
C ILE A 30 -0.42 13.62 -2.33
N GLN A 31 -1.55 12.98 -2.63
CA GLN A 31 -1.65 11.95 -3.66
C GLN A 31 -2.92 12.14 -4.52
N ARG A 32 -2.92 11.61 -5.76
CA ARG A 32 -4.06 11.67 -6.69
C ARG A 32 -4.74 10.31 -6.82
N TYR A 33 -6.06 10.32 -6.93
CA TYR A 33 -6.82 9.12 -7.30
C TYR A 33 -6.52 8.70 -8.75
N GLY A 34 -6.60 7.40 -9.03
CA GLY A 34 -6.38 6.83 -10.36
C GLY A 34 -4.93 6.87 -10.86
N HIS A 35 -3.97 7.24 -10.01
CA HIS A 35 -2.55 7.28 -10.33
C HIS A 35 -1.72 6.41 -9.39
N GLU A 36 -0.61 5.88 -9.89
CA GLU A 36 0.32 5.07 -9.12
C GLU A 36 0.88 5.85 -7.92
N TRP A 37 0.88 5.20 -6.77
CA TRP A 37 1.41 5.69 -5.52
C TRP A 37 2.30 4.63 -4.89
N ARG A 38 3.52 5.03 -4.54
CA ARG A 38 4.53 4.18 -3.91
C ARG A 38 4.27 3.82 -2.45
N LEU A 39 3.09 4.17 -1.91
CA LEU A 39 2.73 3.96 -0.50
C LEU A 39 3.76 4.58 0.47
N GLY A 40 4.28 5.76 0.14
CA GLY A 40 5.37 6.38 0.90
C GLY A 40 5.78 7.75 0.35
N ALA A 41 6.69 8.42 1.07
CA ALA A 41 7.10 9.79 0.75
C ALA A 41 8.27 9.85 -0.24
N ASN A 42 9.24 8.93 -0.19
CA ASN A 42 10.49 9.05 -0.97
C ASN A 42 10.88 7.74 -1.70
N GLU A 43 10.86 6.61 -1.01
CA GLU A 43 11.27 5.30 -1.56
C GLU A 43 10.05 4.41 -1.85
N ALA A 44 10.22 3.44 -2.74
CA ALA A 44 9.21 2.41 -2.97
C ALA A 44 9.07 1.53 -1.73
N THR A 45 7.83 1.22 -1.33
CA THR A 45 7.59 0.31 -0.22
C THR A 45 7.99 -1.10 -0.62
N GLU A 46 8.92 -1.70 0.10
CA GLU A 46 9.33 -3.09 -0.04
C GLU A 46 8.60 -3.95 1.00
N ILE A 47 8.14 -5.12 0.57
CA ILE A 47 7.61 -6.17 1.43
C ILE A 47 8.41 -7.46 1.23
N GLU A 48 8.79 -8.09 2.34
CA GLU A 48 9.57 -9.32 2.36
C GLU A 48 8.81 -10.43 3.08
N PHE A 49 8.66 -11.57 2.40
CA PHE A 49 8.03 -12.77 2.92
C PHE A 49 9.10 -13.84 3.19
N PHE A 50 9.17 -14.36 4.41
CA PHE A 50 10.14 -15.41 4.79
C PHE A 50 9.62 -16.83 4.55
N LYS A 51 8.34 -16.97 4.18
CA LYS A 51 7.66 -18.23 3.86
C LYS A 51 6.68 -17.98 2.71
N PRO A 52 6.23 -19.03 2.01
CA PRO A 52 5.16 -18.87 1.02
C PRO A 52 3.92 -18.26 1.69
N VAL A 53 3.28 -17.33 1.00
CA VAL A 53 2.04 -16.69 1.46
C VAL A 53 0.98 -16.78 0.39
N THR A 54 -0.29 -16.79 0.78
CA THR A 54 -1.41 -16.70 -0.14
C THR A 54 -2.04 -15.32 -0.02
N ILE A 55 -2.12 -14.62 -1.15
CA ILE A 55 -2.74 -13.30 -1.26
C ILE A 55 -3.66 -13.31 -2.47
N ASN A 56 -4.92 -12.91 -2.28
CA ASN A 56 -5.96 -12.94 -3.32
C ASN A 56 -6.05 -14.29 -4.06
N GLY A 57 -5.97 -15.40 -3.30
CA GLY A 57 -5.98 -16.77 -3.83
C GLY A 57 -4.72 -17.21 -4.57
N LYS A 58 -3.71 -16.33 -4.73
CA LYS A 58 -2.44 -16.65 -5.39
C LYS A 58 -1.36 -16.95 -4.36
N VAL A 59 -0.65 -18.06 -4.56
CA VAL A 59 0.55 -18.39 -3.80
C VAL A 59 1.72 -17.55 -4.28
N ILE A 60 2.35 -16.84 -3.35
CA ILE A 60 3.52 -15.99 -3.54
C ILE A 60 4.70 -16.67 -2.84
N ALA A 61 5.81 -16.82 -3.56
CA ALA A 61 7.01 -17.44 -3.03
C ALA A 61 7.65 -16.56 -1.93
N PRO A 62 8.47 -17.14 -1.04
CA PRO A 62 9.35 -16.37 -0.18
C PRO A 62 10.24 -15.47 -1.04
N GLY A 63 10.44 -14.23 -0.60
CA GLY A 63 11.21 -13.26 -1.36
C GLY A 63 10.83 -11.83 -0.99
N ARG A 64 11.48 -10.91 -1.69
CA ARG A 64 11.25 -9.48 -1.56
C ARG A 64 10.57 -8.94 -2.80
N TYR A 65 9.63 -8.02 -2.59
CA TYR A 65 8.80 -7.43 -3.63
C TYR A 65 8.64 -5.93 -3.38
N ILE A 66 8.46 -5.18 -4.44
CA ILE A 66 7.93 -3.81 -4.34
C ILE A 66 6.42 -3.89 -4.23
N MET A 67 5.86 -3.00 -3.42
CA MET A 67 4.42 -2.79 -3.31
C MET A 67 4.09 -1.34 -3.63
N TYR A 68 3.12 -1.16 -4.53
CA TYR A 68 2.54 0.13 -4.85
C TYR A 68 1.02 0.00 -4.92
N CYS A 69 0.32 1.13 -4.99
CA CYS A 69 -1.11 1.13 -5.16
C CYS A 69 -1.60 2.18 -6.15
N ILE A 70 -2.81 2.00 -6.65
CA ILE A 70 -3.59 3.01 -7.34
C ILE A 70 -4.85 3.24 -6.49
N PRO A 71 -4.92 4.35 -5.73
CA PRO A 71 -6.07 4.62 -4.89
C PRO A 71 -7.24 5.10 -5.75
N TYR A 72 -8.45 4.66 -5.39
CA TYR A 72 -9.74 5.24 -5.80
C TYR A 72 -10.56 5.54 -4.53
N PRO A 73 -11.68 6.29 -4.64
CA PRO A 73 -12.51 6.62 -3.47
C PRO A 73 -13.00 5.40 -2.69
N ASP A 74 -13.40 4.33 -3.38
CA ASP A 74 -14.05 3.16 -2.78
C ASP A 74 -13.17 1.90 -2.75
N THR A 75 -12.10 1.87 -3.53
CA THR A 75 -11.20 0.71 -3.65
C THR A 75 -9.77 1.16 -3.90
N TRP A 76 -8.80 0.44 -3.35
CA TRP A 76 -7.40 0.57 -3.72
C TRP A 76 -6.99 -0.65 -4.53
N LYS A 77 -6.41 -0.42 -5.70
CA LYS A 77 -5.67 -1.46 -6.40
C LYS A 77 -4.30 -1.55 -5.79
N ILE A 78 -3.98 -2.65 -5.12
CA ILE A 78 -2.67 -2.90 -4.54
C ILE A 78 -1.94 -3.90 -5.41
N ILE A 79 -0.66 -3.64 -5.67
CA ILE A 79 0.13 -4.43 -6.62
C ILE A 79 1.44 -4.84 -5.96
N LEU A 80 1.79 -6.12 -6.06
CA LEU A 80 3.14 -6.61 -5.79
C LEU A 80 3.90 -6.73 -7.11
N ASN A 81 5.14 -6.25 -7.13
CA ASN A 81 5.98 -6.18 -8.32
C ASN A 81 7.39 -6.70 -8.01
N THR A 82 8.01 -7.35 -9.00
CA THR A 82 9.33 -8.00 -8.84
C THR A 82 10.52 -7.10 -9.19
N ASN A 83 10.28 -5.88 -9.68
CA ASN A 83 11.30 -4.90 -10.08
C ASN A 83 11.94 -4.20 -8.87
N LEU A 84 12.74 -4.94 -8.09
CA LEU A 84 13.46 -4.39 -6.93
C LEU A 84 14.40 -3.23 -7.35
N TYR A 85 14.68 -2.32 -6.42
CA TYR A 85 15.61 -1.18 -6.59
C TYR A 85 15.19 -0.10 -7.60
N SER A 86 13.91 -0.04 -7.99
CA SER A 86 13.41 1.10 -8.75
C SER A 86 13.50 2.39 -7.92
N TRP A 87 14.41 3.28 -8.28
CA TRP A 87 14.47 4.64 -7.72
C TRP A 87 13.32 5.47 -8.31
N GLY A 88 12.48 6.04 -7.45
CA GLY A 88 11.33 6.84 -7.87
C GLY A 88 10.16 6.03 -8.43
N LEU A 89 9.30 6.69 -9.22
CA LEU A 89 8.02 6.14 -9.74
C LEU A 89 8.19 5.31 -11.03
N HIS A 90 9.40 4.86 -11.36
CA HIS A 90 9.66 4.04 -12.55
C HIS A 90 9.29 2.57 -12.28
N ILE A 91 7.99 2.32 -12.15
CA ILE A 91 7.43 0.99 -11.99
C ILE A 91 7.33 0.36 -13.38
N ASP A 92 8.02 -0.76 -13.58
CA ASP A 92 7.87 -1.61 -14.76
C ASP A 92 6.66 -2.52 -14.56
N LYS A 93 5.52 -2.16 -15.16
CA LYS A 93 4.27 -2.94 -15.06
C LYS A 93 4.39 -4.35 -15.64
N THR A 94 5.36 -4.63 -16.51
CA THR A 94 5.59 -6.00 -17.01
C THR A 94 6.09 -6.95 -15.93
N LYS A 95 6.49 -6.41 -14.77
CA LYS A 95 6.97 -7.14 -13.59
C LYS A 95 5.92 -7.29 -12.48
N ASP A 96 4.68 -6.87 -12.73
CA ASP A 96 3.57 -7.03 -11.80
C ASP A 96 3.27 -8.52 -11.57
N LEU A 97 3.29 -8.92 -10.31
CA LEU A 97 3.09 -10.31 -9.89
C LEU A 97 1.63 -10.57 -9.52
N VAL A 98 1.00 -9.67 -8.76
CA VAL A 98 -0.41 -9.81 -8.36
C VAL A 98 -1.01 -8.44 -8.15
N GLU A 99 -2.24 -8.26 -8.63
CA GLU A 99 -3.10 -7.11 -8.40
C GLU A 99 -4.26 -7.53 -7.48
N MET A 100 -4.62 -6.65 -6.56
CA MET A 100 -5.60 -6.90 -5.51
C MET A 100 -6.50 -5.68 -5.38
N ASP A 101 -7.79 -5.87 -5.59
CA ASP A 101 -8.79 -4.85 -5.27
C ASP A 101 -9.11 -4.94 -3.78
N VAL A 102 -8.78 -3.89 -3.04
CA VAL A 102 -8.98 -3.83 -1.58
C VAL A 102 -9.97 -2.71 -1.25
N PRO A 103 -11.14 -3.02 -0.66
CA PRO A 103 -12.16 -2.03 -0.41
C PRO A 103 -11.70 -1.00 0.62
N VAL A 104 -12.08 0.26 0.39
CA VAL A 104 -11.87 1.35 1.33
C VAL A 104 -12.87 1.24 2.48
N ILE A 105 -12.36 1.32 3.69
CA ILE A 105 -13.10 1.46 4.93
C ILE A 105 -12.92 2.90 5.41
N LYS A 106 -14.02 3.60 5.65
CA LYS A 106 -14.00 4.92 6.26
C LYS A 106 -13.77 4.80 7.76
N ASN A 107 -12.83 5.60 8.28
CA ASN A 107 -12.57 5.74 9.71
C ASN A 107 -13.19 7.03 10.22
N ASP A 108 -13.79 6.96 11.41
CA ASP A 108 -14.33 8.14 12.11
C ASP A 108 -13.23 9.07 12.64
N ILE A 109 -12.02 8.53 12.84
CA ILE A 109 -10.84 9.26 13.34
C ILE A 109 -9.87 9.45 12.19
N GLU A 110 -9.52 10.72 11.92
CA GLU A 110 -8.50 11.06 10.92
C GLU A 110 -7.10 10.66 11.39
N ILE A 111 -6.41 9.90 10.55
CA ILE A 111 -5.00 9.53 10.74
C ILE A 111 -4.10 10.55 10.03
N GLU A 112 -3.40 11.38 10.78
CA GLU A 112 -2.57 12.46 10.23
C GLU A 112 -1.42 11.92 9.33
N TYR A 113 -0.79 10.83 9.72
CA TYR A 113 0.36 10.26 9.02
C TYR A 113 0.00 8.95 8.36
N PHE A 114 0.34 8.80 7.07
CA PHE A 114 0.18 7.52 6.40
C PHE A 114 0.87 6.42 7.20
N THR A 115 0.07 5.45 7.63
CA THR A 115 0.48 4.40 8.56
C THR A 115 0.30 3.05 7.88
N MET A 116 1.34 2.22 7.96
CA MET A 116 1.31 0.82 7.54
C MET A 116 1.73 -0.05 8.71
N LEU A 117 0.96 -1.08 9.02
CA LEU A 117 1.31 -2.02 10.07
C LEU A 117 0.74 -3.40 9.78
N PHE A 118 1.36 -4.42 10.38
CA PHE A 118 0.83 -5.77 10.38
C PHE A 118 0.06 -6.05 11.67
N GLN A 119 -1.13 -6.64 11.53
CA GLN A 119 -1.90 -7.19 12.63
C GLN A 119 -2.00 -8.70 12.49
N ASN A 120 -1.96 -9.45 13.60
CA ASN A 120 -2.13 -10.90 13.53
C ASN A 120 -3.57 -11.24 13.10
N SER A 121 -3.69 -12.25 12.26
CA SER A 121 -4.97 -12.84 11.83
C SER A 121 -4.93 -14.35 12.04
N THR A 122 -6.09 -15.03 12.00
CA THR A 122 -6.22 -16.46 12.30
C THR A 122 -5.25 -17.34 11.49
N TYR A 123 -5.02 -17.01 10.22
CA TYR A 123 -4.20 -17.79 9.30
C TYR A 123 -2.95 -17.05 8.81
N GLY A 124 -2.61 -15.91 9.42
CA GLY A 124 -1.47 -15.11 8.98
C GLY A 124 -1.46 -13.70 9.57
N CYS A 125 -1.43 -12.69 8.71
CA CYS A 125 -1.52 -11.31 9.14
C CYS A 125 -2.35 -10.45 8.18
N ASP A 126 -2.89 -9.37 8.72
CA ASP A 126 -3.49 -8.30 7.94
C ASP A 126 -2.50 -7.16 7.80
N LEU A 127 -2.24 -6.73 6.57
CA LEU A 127 -1.54 -5.48 6.30
C LEU A 127 -2.55 -4.34 6.30
N VAL A 128 -2.52 -3.53 7.36
CA VAL A 128 -3.38 -2.36 7.51
C VAL A 128 -2.65 -1.13 6.98
N MET A 129 -3.31 -0.41 6.08
CA MET A 129 -2.83 0.87 5.53
C MET A 129 -3.90 1.94 5.80
N ALA A 130 -3.52 3.05 6.43
CA ALA A 130 -4.48 4.10 6.80
C ALA A 130 -3.90 5.51 6.61
N TRP A 131 -4.75 6.42 6.12
CA TRP A 131 -4.44 7.85 6.00
C TRP A 131 -5.70 8.71 5.95
N GLY A 132 -5.72 9.82 6.69
CA GLY A 132 -6.91 10.63 6.85
C GLY A 132 -8.06 9.75 7.36
N ASP A 133 -9.22 9.85 6.71
CA ASP A 133 -10.41 9.05 7.00
C ASP A 133 -10.44 7.68 6.30
N THR A 134 -9.36 7.29 5.61
CA THR A 134 -9.34 6.13 4.72
C THR A 134 -8.47 5.02 5.30
N LYS A 135 -8.99 3.79 5.27
CA LYS A 135 -8.29 2.57 5.69
C LYS A 135 -8.53 1.46 4.68
N VAL A 136 -7.50 0.69 4.38
CA VAL A 136 -7.62 -0.57 3.64
C VAL A 136 -6.92 -1.68 4.43
N VAL A 137 -7.44 -2.89 4.32
CA VAL A 137 -6.92 -4.07 5.02
C VAL A 137 -6.67 -5.14 3.99
N LEU A 138 -5.41 -5.51 3.79
CA LEU A 138 -5.00 -6.56 2.88
C LEU A 138 -4.68 -7.84 3.67
N PRO A 139 -5.49 -8.92 3.56
CA PRO A 139 -5.19 -10.19 4.21
C PRO A 139 -4.02 -10.92 3.55
N VAL A 140 -3.09 -11.41 4.36
CA VAL A 140 -1.94 -12.23 3.96
C VAL A 140 -1.94 -13.52 4.76
N ASN A 141 -2.26 -14.63 4.09
CA ASN A 141 -2.32 -15.94 4.75
C ASN A 141 -0.96 -16.64 4.64
N PHE A 142 -0.44 -17.14 5.75
CA PHE A 142 0.78 -17.95 5.76
C PHE A 142 0.44 -19.39 5.42
N GLN A 143 1.30 -20.04 4.63
CA GLN A 143 1.24 -21.47 4.38
C GLN A 143 1.99 -22.25 5.47
#